data_AF-A0A7W8W010-F1
#
_entry.id   AF-A0A7W8W010-F1
#
_cell.length_a   1.000
_cell.length_b   1.000
_cell.length_c   1.000
_cell.angle_alpha   90.00
_cell.angle_beta   90.00
_cell.angle_gamma   90.00
#
_symmetry.space_group_name_H-M   'P 1'
#
loop_
_entity.id
_entity.type
_entity.pdbx_description
1 polymer ?
#
loop_
_entity_poly.entity_id
_entity_poly.type
_entity_poly.pdbx_seq_one_letter_code
_entity_poly.pdbx_strand_id
1 'polypeptide(L)'
;MNVPTAGLITASLTQLYKGLDVQPVNLVTGVTASTTSACTTGGTISVSVTEAVAGTVSNGDSMVITANNCAENGEVMNGAITYGFSNISGAIGSSTAWGATLTLNYANMTLESGGVTIGANGDMTLSYSQSSSAVATATVSGSSLQMNLTESNGTVISRKLTAYNFSSSINGSSNTFSSNFTLTGSSPALGNVTFTVKTNTPFNAIGAANPSVGSMTVTAADGSSATLTAIDSINVKIDIDNHGVNQTINTTWADLISRI
;
A
#
# COMPACT_ATOMS: atom_id res chain seq x y z
N MET A 1 -1.36 -6.67 12.22
CA MET A 1 -2.27 -6.31 11.12
C MET A 1 -1.49 -6.24 9.81
N ASN A 2 -1.55 -7.30 8.99
CA ASN A 2 -1.17 -7.16 7.58
C ASN A 2 -2.28 -6.31 6.94
N VAL A 3 -2.07 -4.99 6.89
CA VAL A 3 -2.97 -4.14 6.12
C VAL A 3 -2.92 -4.64 4.67
N PRO A 4 -4.06 -4.86 4.01
CA PRO A 4 -4.10 -5.37 2.63
C PRO A 4 -3.19 -4.58 1.67
N THR A 5 -2.94 -3.31 1.99
CA THR A 5 -2.03 -2.41 1.26
C THR A 5 -0.56 -2.85 1.30
N ALA A 6 -0.04 -3.40 2.41
CA ALA A 6 1.35 -3.86 2.49
C ALA A 6 1.59 -5.10 1.60
N GLY A 7 0.62 -6.02 1.59
CA GLY A 7 0.62 -7.17 0.67
C GLY A 7 0.51 -6.72 -0.79
N LEU A 8 -0.38 -5.77 -1.08
CA LEU A 8 -0.57 -5.22 -2.43
C LEU A 8 0.68 -4.52 -2.96
N ILE A 9 1.38 -3.73 -2.14
CA ILE A 9 2.64 -3.07 -2.54
C ILE A 9 3.69 -4.13 -2.87
N THR A 10 3.87 -5.14 -2.01
CA THR A 10 4.86 -6.21 -2.22
C THR A 10 4.56 -6.98 -3.51
N ALA A 11 3.29 -7.33 -3.75
CA ALA A 11 2.86 -7.98 -4.98
C ALA A 11 3.10 -7.10 -6.21
N SER A 12 2.78 -5.81 -6.13
CA SER A 12 2.96 -4.86 -7.25
C SER A 12 4.44 -4.68 -7.58
N LEU A 13 5.31 -4.53 -6.58
CA LEU A 13 6.75 -4.45 -6.80
C LEU A 13 7.31 -5.74 -7.41
N THR A 14 6.80 -6.90 -7.00
CA THR A 14 7.18 -8.19 -7.60
C THR A 14 6.83 -8.25 -9.08
N GLN A 15 5.61 -7.80 -9.44
CA GLN A 15 5.19 -7.73 -10.84
C GLN A 15 6.03 -6.72 -11.63
N LEU A 16 6.34 -5.56 -11.04
CA LEU A 16 7.24 -4.59 -11.65
C LEU A 16 8.61 -5.20 -11.98
N TYR A 17 9.25 -5.91 -11.03
CA TYR A 17 10.54 -6.56 -11.30
C TYR A 17 10.44 -7.59 -12.42
N LYS A 18 9.40 -8.44 -12.42
CA LYS A 18 9.15 -9.37 -13.53
C LYS A 18 9.00 -8.63 -14.87
N GLY A 19 8.29 -7.51 -14.88
CA GLY A 19 8.10 -6.67 -16.06
C GLY A 19 9.40 -6.08 -16.59
N LEU A 20 10.27 -5.60 -15.69
CA LEU A 20 11.60 -5.07 -16.02
C LEU A 20 12.53 -6.16 -16.59
N ASP A 21 12.45 -7.40 -16.10
CA ASP A 21 13.26 -8.52 -16.60
C ASP A 21 12.90 -8.95 -18.03
N VAL A 22 11.64 -8.77 -18.42
CA VAL A 22 11.13 -9.20 -19.74
C VAL A 22 10.84 -8.03 -20.68
N GLN A 23 11.25 -6.83 -20.30
CA GLN A 23 11.01 -5.64 -21.12
C GLN A 23 11.74 -5.75 -22.47
N PRO A 24 11.16 -5.21 -23.55
CA PRO A 24 11.83 -5.17 -24.84
C PRO A 24 13.17 -4.43 -24.76
N VAL A 25 14.21 -4.99 -25.36
CA VAL A 25 15.54 -4.36 -25.44
C VAL A 25 15.65 -3.42 -26.64
N ASN A 26 16.45 -2.35 -26.52
CA ASN A 26 16.74 -1.37 -27.57
C ASN A 26 15.52 -0.58 -28.06
N LEU A 27 14.70 -0.06 -27.15
CA LEU A 27 13.58 0.80 -27.52
C LEU A 27 14.04 2.18 -27.97
N VAL A 28 13.41 2.68 -29.02
CA VAL A 28 13.55 4.07 -29.43
C VAL A 28 12.75 4.92 -28.44
N THR A 29 13.35 6.01 -27.94
CA THR A 29 12.71 6.95 -27.01
C THR A 29 11.29 7.32 -27.45
N GLY A 30 10.33 7.23 -26.52
CA GLY A 30 8.93 7.59 -26.74
C GLY A 30 8.10 6.54 -27.49
N VAL A 31 8.70 5.40 -27.89
CA VAL A 31 7.97 4.29 -28.50
C VAL A 31 7.50 3.33 -27.40
N THR A 32 6.21 2.99 -27.43
CA THR A 32 5.67 1.88 -26.63
C THR A 32 5.94 0.56 -27.34
N ALA A 33 6.58 -0.37 -26.65
CA ALA A 33 6.68 -1.76 -27.11
C ALA A 33 6.02 -2.70 -26.13
N SER A 34 5.53 -3.83 -26.66
CA SER A 34 4.80 -4.82 -25.89
C SER A 34 5.31 -6.23 -26.17
N THR A 35 5.44 -7.02 -25.12
CA THR A 35 5.69 -8.47 -25.19
C THR A 35 4.53 -9.19 -24.52
N THR A 36 4.05 -10.27 -25.15
CA THR A 36 3.00 -11.13 -24.59
C THR A 36 3.53 -12.55 -24.53
N SER A 37 3.36 -13.20 -23.38
CA SER A 37 3.78 -14.57 -23.13
C SER A 37 2.63 -15.39 -22.58
N ALA A 38 2.60 -16.69 -22.91
CA ALA A 38 1.69 -17.63 -22.28
C ALA A 38 2.15 -17.91 -20.83
N CYS A 39 1.20 -17.99 -19.90
CA CYS A 39 1.51 -18.37 -18.53
C CYS A 39 1.57 -19.90 -18.39
N THR A 40 2.35 -20.40 -17.43
CA THR A 40 2.71 -21.82 -17.30
C THR A 40 1.52 -22.78 -17.32
N THR A 41 0.39 -22.39 -16.72
CA THR A 41 -0.80 -23.25 -16.57
C THR A 41 -2.01 -22.74 -17.36
N GLY A 42 -1.85 -21.69 -18.17
CA GLY A 42 -2.89 -21.15 -19.04
C GLY A 42 -3.04 -19.64 -18.96
N GLY A 43 -3.71 -19.06 -19.94
CA GLY A 43 -3.86 -17.61 -20.08
C GLY A 43 -2.57 -16.91 -20.54
N THR A 44 -2.55 -15.59 -20.41
CA THR A 44 -1.45 -14.75 -20.92
C THR A 44 -1.12 -13.60 -20.00
N ILE A 45 0.14 -13.18 -20.02
CA ILE A 45 0.62 -11.95 -19.42
C ILE A 45 1.26 -11.10 -20.52
N SER A 46 0.96 -9.80 -20.51
CA SER A 46 1.53 -8.83 -21.43
C SER A 46 2.21 -7.71 -20.65
N VAL A 47 3.40 -7.33 -21.09
CA VAL A 47 4.16 -6.21 -20.54
C VAL A 47 4.36 -5.19 -21.65
N SER A 48 3.87 -3.97 -21.46
CA SER A 48 4.10 -2.84 -22.35
C SER A 48 4.95 -1.80 -21.66
N VAL A 49 5.98 -1.29 -22.32
CA VAL A 49 6.91 -0.29 -21.76
C VAL A 49 7.04 0.87 -22.73
N THR A 50 7.06 2.08 -22.18
CA THR A 50 7.43 3.31 -22.89
C THR A 50 8.59 3.95 -22.12
N GLU A 51 9.74 4.07 -22.77
CA GLU A 51 10.94 4.66 -22.19
C GLU A 51 11.09 6.13 -22.62
N ALA A 52 11.32 7.01 -21.65
CA ALA A 52 11.74 8.38 -21.89
C ALA A 52 13.24 8.47 -22.22
N VAL A 53 14.04 7.55 -21.69
CA VAL A 53 15.47 7.39 -22.03
C VAL A 53 15.72 5.92 -22.36
N ALA A 54 16.16 5.66 -23.59
CA ALA A 54 16.36 4.30 -24.09
C ALA A 54 17.28 3.46 -23.19
N GLY A 55 16.81 2.28 -22.78
CA GLY A 55 17.55 1.29 -22.00
C GLY A 55 17.88 1.70 -20.56
N THR A 56 17.25 2.76 -20.02
CA THR A 56 17.49 3.23 -18.65
C THR A 56 16.18 3.62 -17.98
N VAL A 57 15.92 3.07 -16.79
CA VAL A 57 14.79 3.51 -15.96
C VAL A 57 14.96 4.98 -15.60
N SER A 58 14.04 5.81 -16.07
CA SER A 58 14.16 7.27 -16.06
C SER A 58 12.83 7.98 -15.79
N ASN A 59 12.92 9.27 -15.50
CA ASN A 59 11.73 10.10 -15.28
C ASN A 59 10.91 10.20 -16.57
N GLY A 60 9.62 9.88 -16.47
CA GLY A 60 8.71 9.86 -17.61
C GLY A 60 8.49 8.47 -18.22
N ASP A 61 9.22 7.44 -17.76
CA ASP A 61 8.92 6.08 -18.16
C ASP A 61 7.53 5.64 -17.68
N SER A 62 6.94 4.72 -18.43
CA SER A 62 5.71 4.03 -18.02
C SER A 62 5.75 2.56 -18.39
N MET A 63 5.13 1.73 -17.57
CA MET A 63 4.97 0.30 -17.80
C MET A 63 3.54 -0.12 -17.54
N VAL A 64 2.99 -1.00 -18.37
CA VAL A 64 1.68 -1.62 -18.16
C VAL A 64 1.86 -3.12 -18.13
N ILE A 65 1.41 -3.76 -17.06
CA ILE A 65 1.35 -5.21 -16.96
C ILE A 65 -0.12 -5.61 -17.00
N THR A 66 -0.50 -6.41 -17.99
CA THR A 66 -1.85 -6.91 -18.18
C THR A 66 -1.86 -8.42 -18.07
N ALA A 67 -2.67 -8.96 -17.16
CA ALA A 67 -2.92 -10.38 -17.02
C ALA A 67 -4.32 -10.72 -17.57
N ASN A 68 -4.39 -11.77 -18.39
CA ASN A 68 -5.64 -12.32 -18.88
C ASN A 68 -5.68 -13.82 -18.56
N ASN A 69 -6.39 -14.13 -17.48
CA ASN A 69 -6.52 -15.45 -16.87
C ASN A 69 -5.17 -16.16 -16.71
N CYS A 70 -4.13 -15.39 -16.35
CA CYS A 70 -2.76 -15.87 -16.30
C CYS A 70 -2.57 -16.77 -15.08
N ALA A 71 -2.37 -18.06 -15.31
CA ALA A 71 -2.18 -19.05 -14.26
C ALA A 71 -0.68 -19.39 -14.10
N GLU A 72 -0.10 -19.01 -12.95
CA GLU A 72 1.28 -19.32 -12.56
C GLU A 72 1.35 -19.72 -11.09
N ASN A 73 2.14 -20.74 -10.75
CA ASN A 73 2.44 -21.13 -9.36
C ASN A 73 1.20 -21.37 -8.46
N GLY A 74 0.08 -21.83 -9.03
CA GLY A 74 -1.17 -22.05 -8.30
C GLY A 74 -2.00 -20.79 -8.07
N GLU A 75 -1.62 -19.66 -8.68
CA GLU A 75 -2.33 -18.40 -8.64
C GLU A 75 -2.90 -18.07 -10.03
N VAL A 76 -4.07 -17.44 -10.07
CA VAL A 76 -4.69 -16.93 -11.31
C VAL A 76 -4.82 -15.41 -11.23
N MET A 77 -4.21 -14.72 -12.17
CA MET A 77 -4.20 -13.25 -12.26
C MET A 77 -5.05 -12.74 -13.41
N ASN A 78 -5.79 -11.66 -13.15
CA ASN A 78 -6.51 -10.89 -14.17
C ASN A 78 -6.36 -9.38 -13.91
N GLY A 79 -6.59 -8.59 -14.96
CA GLY A 79 -6.62 -7.12 -14.90
C GLY A 79 -5.31 -6.48 -15.36
N ALA A 80 -5.13 -5.19 -15.07
CA ALA A 80 -3.89 -4.49 -15.38
C ALA A 80 -3.36 -3.60 -14.25
N ILE A 81 -2.05 -3.49 -14.17
CA ILE A 81 -1.35 -2.48 -13.36
C ILE A 81 -0.57 -1.57 -14.30
N THR A 82 -0.80 -0.27 -14.22
CA THR A 82 0.03 0.74 -14.88
C THR A 82 0.97 1.38 -13.87
N TYR A 83 2.24 1.49 -14.22
CA TYR A 83 3.31 2.12 -13.47
C TYR A 83 3.76 3.39 -14.18
N GLY A 84 4.00 4.46 -13.42
CA GLY A 84 4.66 5.67 -13.90
C GLY A 84 5.85 6.04 -13.02
N PHE A 85 6.95 6.44 -13.65
CA PHE A 85 8.20 6.72 -12.97
C PHE A 85 8.50 8.22 -12.98
N SER A 86 8.80 8.78 -11.81
CA SER A 86 9.13 10.19 -11.65
C SER A 86 10.04 10.42 -10.44
N ASN A 87 10.62 11.62 -10.34
CA ASN A 87 11.54 12.02 -9.26
C ASN A 87 12.67 11.01 -8.97
N ILE A 88 13.09 10.24 -9.97
CA ILE A 88 14.24 9.34 -9.88
C ILE A 88 15.50 10.18 -9.71
N SER A 89 16.25 9.84 -8.66
CA SER A 89 17.53 10.45 -8.31
C SER A 89 18.47 9.41 -7.70
N GLY A 90 19.77 9.58 -7.93
CA GLY A 90 20.78 8.61 -7.49
C GLY A 90 20.70 7.27 -8.22
N ALA A 91 21.46 6.29 -7.74
CA ALA A 91 21.37 4.91 -8.22
C ALA A 91 20.53 4.08 -7.23
N ILE A 92 19.47 3.45 -7.73
CA ILE A 92 18.57 2.62 -6.92
C ILE A 92 19.38 1.48 -6.27
N GLY A 93 19.36 1.40 -4.95
CA GLY A 93 20.13 0.40 -4.20
C GLY A 93 20.03 0.59 -2.69
N SER A 94 20.25 -0.48 -1.92
CA SER A 94 20.12 -0.43 -0.45
C SER A 94 21.26 0.32 0.26
N SER A 95 22.36 0.64 -0.44
CA SER A 95 23.58 1.24 0.13
C SER A 95 23.88 2.66 -0.36
N THR A 96 23.11 3.19 -1.32
CA THR A 96 23.37 4.47 -1.99
C THR A 96 22.28 5.48 -1.67
N ALA A 97 22.58 6.78 -1.67
CA ALA A 97 21.51 7.78 -1.63
C ALA A 97 20.70 7.72 -2.94
N TRP A 98 19.38 7.54 -2.83
CA TRP A 98 18.48 7.53 -3.99
C TRP A 98 17.05 7.89 -3.59
N GLY A 99 16.25 8.25 -4.57
CA GLY A 99 14.82 8.44 -4.40
C GLY A 99 14.07 8.20 -5.70
N ALA A 100 12.80 7.85 -5.58
CA ALA A 100 11.90 7.69 -6.71
C ALA A 100 10.45 7.88 -6.27
N THR A 101 9.61 8.31 -7.20
CA THR A 101 8.16 8.30 -7.08
C THR A 101 7.60 7.35 -8.14
N LEU A 102 6.92 6.31 -7.67
CA LEU A 102 6.20 5.34 -8.47
C LEU A 102 4.69 5.61 -8.36
N THR A 103 4.04 5.93 -9.47
CA THR A 103 2.58 5.94 -9.54
C THR A 103 2.09 4.58 -10.02
N LEU A 104 1.01 4.07 -9.43
CA LEU A 104 0.37 2.81 -9.75
C LEU A 104 -1.10 3.06 -10.01
N ASN A 105 -1.63 2.49 -11.08
CA ASN A 105 -3.07 2.43 -11.33
C ASN A 105 -3.47 0.97 -11.56
N TYR A 106 -4.33 0.47 -10.67
CA TYR A 106 -4.93 -0.84 -10.75
C TYR A 106 -6.23 -0.73 -11.54
N ALA A 107 -6.34 -1.47 -12.64
CA ALA A 107 -7.54 -1.59 -13.45
C ALA A 107 -8.10 -3.00 -13.32
N ASN A 108 -9.05 -3.16 -12.38
CA ASN A 108 -9.72 -4.43 -12.09
C ASN A 108 -8.75 -5.60 -11.86
N MET A 109 -7.66 -5.36 -11.12
CA MET A 109 -6.71 -6.41 -10.80
C MET A 109 -7.33 -7.44 -9.86
N THR A 110 -7.14 -8.71 -10.16
CA THR A 110 -7.45 -9.81 -9.24
C THR A 110 -6.32 -10.82 -9.18
N LEU A 111 -6.14 -11.41 -8.01
CA LEU A 111 -5.27 -12.54 -7.73
C LEU A 111 -6.10 -13.59 -6.99
N GLU A 112 -6.29 -14.74 -7.61
CA GLU A 112 -6.95 -15.89 -7.00
C GLU A 112 -5.91 -16.94 -6.60
N SER A 113 -5.95 -17.40 -5.35
CA SER A 113 -5.07 -18.46 -4.84
C SER A 113 -5.77 -19.22 -3.72
N GLY A 114 -5.78 -20.56 -3.79
CA GLY A 114 -6.41 -21.40 -2.76
C GLY A 114 -7.92 -21.14 -2.57
N GLY A 115 -8.63 -20.73 -3.63
CA GLY A 115 -10.05 -20.35 -3.58
C GLY A 115 -10.33 -19.00 -2.91
N VAL A 116 -9.28 -18.26 -2.54
CA VAL A 116 -9.38 -16.87 -2.06
C VAL A 116 -9.05 -15.94 -3.21
N THR A 117 -9.88 -14.94 -3.46
CA THR A 117 -9.62 -13.90 -4.46
C THR A 117 -9.38 -12.56 -3.78
N ILE A 118 -8.26 -11.92 -4.11
CA ILE A 118 -7.97 -10.54 -3.72
C ILE A 118 -8.10 -9.66 -4.96
N GLY A 119 -8.94 -8.63 -4.88
CA GLY A 119 -9.14 -7.65 -5.94
C GLY A 119 -8.65 -6.27 -5.55
N ALA A 120 -8.08 -5.52 -6.51
CA ALA A 120 -7.66 -4.13 -6.34
C ALA A 120 -8.09 -3.27 -7.55
N ASN A 121 -8.61 -2.07 -7.28
CA ASN A 121 -8.99 -1.11 -8.31
C ASN A 121 -8.80 0.32 -7.79
N GLY A 122 -8.12 1.17 -8.55
CA GLY A 122 -7.85 2.55 -8.16
C GLY A 122 -6.38 2.96 -8.28
N ASP A 123 -6.03 4.09 -7.67
CA ASP A 123 -4.69 4.67 -7.76
C ASP A 123 -3.90 4.51 -6.47
N MET A 124 -2.57 4.47 -6.60
CA MET A 124 -1.59 4.54 -5.52
C MET A 124 -0.35 5.28 -6.00
N THR A 125 0.30 6.02 -5.12
CA THR A 125 1.60 6.66 -5.34
C THR A 125 2.52 6.26 -4.21
N LEU A 126 3.65 5.67 -4.52
CA LEU A 126 4.74 5.39 -3.60
C LEU A 126 5.87 6.39 -3.86
N SER A 127 6.13 7.26 -2.89
CA SER A 127 7.31 8.12 -2.88
C SER A 127 8.32 7.58 -1.89
N TYR A 128 9.55 7.36 -2.35
CA TYR A 128 10.64 6.87 -1.53
C TYR A 128 11.86 7.79 -1.68
N SER A 129 12.55 8.06 -0.57
CA SER A 129 13.82 8.75 -0.56
C SER A 129 14.69 8.21 0.56
N GLN A 130 15.95 7.94 0.27
CA GLN A 130 16.95 7.57 1.25
C GLN A 130 18.23 8.38 1.02
N SER A 131 18.85 8.84 2.10
CA SER A 131 20.19 9.45 2.07
C SER A 131 21.26 8.49 2.57
N SER A 132 20.86 7.50 3.37
CA SER A 132 21.68 6.36 3.80
C SER A 132 20.76 5.20 4.18
N SER A 133 21.31 4.01 4.41
CA SER A 133 20.54 2.84 4.86
C SER A 133 19.80 3.04 6.19
N ALA A 134 20.22 4.02 6.99
CA ALA A 134 19.58 4.37 8.27
C ALA A 134 18.77 5.67 8.22
N VAL A 135 18.67 6.33 7.05
CA VAL A 135 17.93 7.58 6.90
C VAL A 135 17.10 7.53 5.62
N ALA A 136 15.80 7.24 5.78
CA ALA A 136 14.87 7.06 4.68
C ALA A 136 13.47 7.57 5.03
N THR A 137 12.72 7.97 4.01
CA THR A 137 11.31 8.35 4.07
C THR A 137 10.54 7.60 3.01
N ALA A 138 9.39 7.04 3.36
CA ALA A 138 8.44 6.48 2.42
C ALA A 138 7.07 7.14 2.62
N THR A 139 6.36 7.38 1.53
CA THR A 139 4.99 7.87 1.55
C THR A 139 4.16 7.07 0.55
N VAL A 140 3.01 6.58 1.00
CA VAL A 140 2.03 5.88 0.17
C VAL A 140 0.75 6.69 0.18
N SER A 141 0.34 7.23 -0.95
CA SER A 141 -0.83 8.10 -1.05
C SER A 141 -1.68 7.81 -2.27
N GLY A 142 -2.94 8.26 -2.27
CA GLY A 142 -3.81 8.16 -3.44
C GLY A 142 -5.19 8.74 -3.21
N SER A 143 -5.93 8.89 -4.30
CA SER A 143 -7.28 9.46 -4.28
C SER A 143 -8.32 8.41 -3.89
N SER A 144 -8.22 7.19 -4.43
CA SER A 144 -9.17 6.11 -4.21
C SER A 144 -8.51 4.75 -4.48
N LEU A 145 -8.58 3.84 -3.52
CA LEU A 145 -8.15 2.45 -3.68
C LEU A 145 -9.21 1.51 -3.10
N GLN A 146 -9.91 0.81 -3.98
CA GLN A 146 -10.84 -0.26 -3.63
C GLN A 146 -10.09 -1.58 -3.56
N MET A 147 -10.28 -2.30 -2.46
CA MET A 147 -9.78 -3.65 -2.24
C MET A 147 -10.96 -4.55 -1.90
N ASN A 148 -11.00 -5.73 -2.50
CA ASN A 148 -12.00 -6.75 -2.21
C ASN A 148 -11.29 -8.05 -1.83
N LEU A 149 -11.79 -8.73 -0.83
CA LEU A 149 -11.38 -10.08 -0.46
C LEU A 149 -12.60 -10.98 -0.58
N THR A 150 -12.55 -11.95 -1.47
CA THR A 150 -13.53 -13.02 -1.55
C THR A 150 -12.90 -14.27 -0.94
N GLU A 151 -13.45 -14.75 0.16
CA GLU A 151 -12.98 -15.98 0.81
C GLU A 151 -13.50 -17.23 0.09
N SER A 152 -12.89 -18.39 0.36
CA SER A 152 -13.27 -19.68 -0.26
C SER A 152 -14.72 -20.09 0.04
N ASN A 153 -15.35 -19.53 1.07
CA ASN A 153 -16.75 -19.76 1.41
C ASN A 153 -17.72 -18.80 0.68
N GLY A 154 -17.21 -17.92 -0.20
CA GLY A 154 -17.97 -16.91 -0.94
C GLY A 154 -18.20 -15.59 -0.20
N THR A 155 -17.72 -15.44 1.04
CA THR A 155 -17.81 -14.18 1.81
C THR A 155 -16.99 -13.10 1.13
N VAL A 156 -17.61 -11.94 0.89
CA VAL A 156 -16.95 -10.78 0.30
C VAL A 156 -16.76 -9.69 1.35
N ILE A 157 -15.51 -9.30 1.56
CA ILE A 157 -15.10 -8.16 2.39
C ILE A 157 -14.62 -7.06 1.45
N SER A 158 -15.31 -5.91 1.46
CA SER A 158 -14.97 -4.77 0.61
C SER A 158 -14.42 -3.63 1.46
N ARG A 159 -13.30 -3.03 1.03
CA ARG A 159 -12.65 -1.90 1.71
C ARG A 159 -12.17 -0.89 0.68
N LYS A 160 -12.66 0.34 0.76
CA LYS A 160 -12.24 1.46 -0.07
C LYS A 160 -11.53 2.50 0.79
N LEU A 161 -10.29 2.78 0.43
CA LEU A 161 -9.55 3.94 0.95
C LEU A 161 -9.78 5.13 0.03
N THR A 162 -10.00 6.31 0.60
CA THR A 162 -10.06 7.58 -0.16
C THR A 162 -9.22 8.65 0.51
N ALA A 163 -8.64 9.54 -0.30
CA ALA A 163 -7.74 10.61 0.15
C ALA A 163 -6.70 10.11 1.15
N TYR A 164 -6.12 8.94 0.85
CA TYR A 164 -5.25 8.25 1.78
C TYR A 164 -3.81 8.74 1.64
N ASN A 165 -3.12 8.82 2.76
CA ASN A 165 -1.73 9.21 2.89
C ASN A 165 -1.13 8.53 4.13
N PHE A 166 -0.22 7.61 3.89
CA PHE A 166 0.58 6.93 4.89
C PHE A 166 2.02 7.40 4.74
N SER A 167 2.64 7.86 5.81
CA SER A 167 4.06 8.21 5.79
C SER A 167 4.82 7.44 6.85
N SER A 168 6.03 7.04 6.50
CA SER A 168 7.01 6.49 7.42
C SER A 168 8.36 7.14 7.20
N SER A 169 9.13 7.29 8.26
CA SER A 169 10.53 7.68 8.16
C SER A 169 11.38 6.93 9.17
N ILE A 170 12.63 6.73 8.82
CA ILE A 170 13.68 6.18 9.67
C ILE A 170 14.80 7.21 9.72
N ASN A 171 15.31 7.49 10.92
CA ASN A 171 16.50 8.29 11.14
C ASN A 171 17.31 7.66 12.29
N GLY A 172 18.34 6.90 11.93
CA GLY A 172 19.07 6.05 12.86
C GLY A 172 18.14 4.96 13.40
N SER A 173 17.95 4.95 14.72
CA SER A 173 17.00 4.04 15.38
C SER A 173 15.60 4.64 15.56
N SER A 174 15.39 5.91 15.23
CA SER A 174 14.10 6.57 15.37
C SER A 174 13.23 6.28 14.16
N ASN A 175 12.00 5.84 14.39
CA ASN A 175 11.03 5.56 13.34
C ASN A 175 9.77 6.39 13.57
N THR A 176 9.34 7.17 12.57
CA THR A 176 8.11 7.94 12.65
C THR A 176 7.05 7.40 11.70
N PHE A 177 5.78 7.41 12.10
CA PHE A 177 4.67 6.93 11.27
C PHE A 177 3.47 7.88 11.36
N SER A 178 2.79 8.09 10.24
CA SER A 178 1.50 8.78 10.22
C SER A 178 0.57 8.15 9.17
N SER A 179 -0.72 8.22 9.45
CA SER A 179 -1.79 7.68 8.62
C SER A 179 -2.97 8.65 8.60
N ASN A 180 -3.38 9.05 7.40
CA ASN A 180 -4.56 9.87 7.17
C ASN A 180 -5.34 9.28 6.01
N PHE A 181 -6.60 8.91 6.21
CA PHE A 181 -7.45 8.34 5.16
C PHE A 181 -8.91 8.28 5.59
N THR A 182 -9.82 8.15 4.63
CA THR A 182 -11.17 7.66 4.89
C THR A 182 -11.28 6.22 4.40
N LEU A 183 -11.81 5.34 5.24
CA LEU A 183 -12.14 3.95 4.92
C LEU A 183 -13.65 3.83 4.83
N THR A 184 -14.16 3.36 3.71
CA THR A 184 -15.53 2.84 3.60
C THR A 184 -15.49 1.36 3.29
N GLY A 185 -16.50 0.59 3.70
CA GLY A 185 -16.49 -0.83 3.41
C GLY A 185 -17.59 -1.60 4.10
N SER A 186 -17.51 -2.91 3.95
CA SER A 186 -18.38 -3.87 4.61
C SER A 186 -17.55 -4.92 5.34
N SER A 187 -17.96 -5.29 6.55
CA SER A 187 -17.44 -6.47 7.23
C SER A 187 -18.59 -7.26 7.85
N PRO A 188 -18.48 -8.61 7.93
CA PRO A 188 -19.51 -9.43 8.59
C PRO A 188 -19.76 -9.03 10.05
N ALA A 189 -18.74 -8.54 10.75
CA ALA A 189 -18.82 -8.19 12.18
C ALA A 189 -19.44 -6.81 12.44
N LEU A 190 -19.23 -5.84 11.53
CA LEU A 190 -19.61 -4.44 11.74
C LEU A 190 -20.65 -3.92 10.74
N GLY A 191 -21.06 -4.75 9.78
CA GLY A 191 -21.88 -4.32 8.66
C GLY A 191 -21.15 -3.31 7.76
N ASN A 192 -21.89 -2.35 7.23
CA ASN A 192 -21.33 -1.26 6.45
C ASN A 192 -20.71 -0.22 7.39
N VAL A 193 -19.46 0.12 7.15
CA VAL A 193 -18.69 1.05 7.98
C VAL A 193 -18.13 2.18 7.15
N THR A 194 -17.99 3.34 7.79
CA THR A 194 -17.23 4.48 7.28
C THR A 194 -16.51 5.13 8.43
N PHE A 195 -15.18 5.22 8.31
CA PHE A 195 -14.31 5.82 9.30
C PHE A 195 -13.34 6.79 8.63
N THR A 196 -13.12 7.94 9.24
CA THR A 196 -12.00 8.82 8.89
C THR A 196 -10.93 8.69 9.95
N VAL A 197 -9.72 8.38 9.51
CA VAL A 197 -8.53 8.25 10.34
C VAL A 197 -7.65 9.46 10.08
N LYS A 198 -7.23 10.13 11.15
CA LYS A 198 -6.33 11.27 11.11
C LYS A 198 -5.25 11.11 12.16
N THR A 199 -4.00 11.29 11.78
CA THR A 199 -2.90 11.41 12.73
C THR A 199 -2.83 12.85 13.21
N ASN A 200 -2.94 13.05 14.52
CA ASN A 200 -2.85 14.38 15.13
C ASN A 200 -1.38 14.73 15.42
N THR A 201 -0.65 13.75 15.95
CA THR A 201 0.80 13.81 16.18
C THR A 201 1.41 12.51 15.67
N PRO A 202 2.42 12.54 14.77
CA PRO A 202 3.07 11.34 14.27
C PRO A 202 3.54 10.42 15.41
N PHE A 203 3.36 9.13 15.22
CA PHE A 203 3.88 8.13 16.15
C PHE A 203 5.37 8.03 15.99
N ASN A 204 6.12 8.02 17.11
CA ASN A 204 7.57 7.82 17.09
C ASN A 204 7.97 6.65 17.99
N ALA A 205 8.80 5.76 17.45
CA ALA A 205 9.31 4.56 18.10
C ALA A 205 10.84 4.47 17.98
N ILE A 206 11.49 3.80 18.92
CA ILE A 206 12.93 3.51 18.89
C ILE A 206 13.16 2.02 18.65
N GLY A 207 13.89 1.69 17.58
CA GLY A 207 14.15 0.31 17.19
C GLY A 207 12.85 -0.46 16.94
N ALA A 208 12.72 -1.64 17.58
CA ALA A 208 11.54 -2.50 17.48
C ALA A 208 10.49 -2.26 18.59
N ALA A 209 10.68 -1.24 19.44
CA ALA A 209 9.71 -0.93 20.49
C ALA A 209 8.41 -0.34 19.90
N ASN A 210 7.31 -0.42 20.66
CA ASN A 210 6.09 0.31 20.28
C ASN A 210 6.32 1.83 20.39
N PRO A 211 5.50 2.66 19.71
CA PRO A 211 5.60 4.11 19.81
C PRO A 211 5.49 4.60 21.25
N SER A 212 6.40 5.48 21.65
CA SER A 212 6.37 6.13 22.97
C SER A 212 5.66 7.48 22.95
N VAL A 213 5.47 8.06 21.78
CA VAL A 213 4.72 9.30 21.56
C VAL A 213 3.92 9.20 20.27
N GLY A 214 2.85 10.00 20.18
CA GLY A 214 1.99 10.08 19.00
C GLY A 214 0.51 9.97 19.36
N SER A 215 -0.35 10.42 18.45
CA SER A 215 -1.78 10.27 18.60
C SER A 215 -2.50 10.28 17.26
N MET A 216 -3.61 9.54 17.20
CA MET A 216 -4.51 9.48 16.05
C MET A 216 -5.96 9.47 16.52
N THR A 217 -6.83 10.07 15.71
CA THR A 217 -8.27 10.04 15.91
C THR A 217 -8.92 9.25 14.78
N VAL A 218 -9.83 8.36 15.15
CA VAL A 218 -10.74 7.67 14.25
C VAL A 218 -12.13 8.24 14.49
N THR A 219 -12.78 8.75 13.44
CA THR A 219 -14.14 9.31 13.51
C THR A 219 -15.07 8.46 12.65
N ALA A 220 -16.16 7.97 13.24
CA ALA A 220 -17.19 7.22 12.53
C ALA A 220 -18.15 8.17 11.77
N ALA A 221 -19.00 7.59 10.91
CA ALA A 221 -19.95 8.34 10.11
C ALA A 221 -21.00 9.11 10.92
N ASP A 222 -21.34 8.64 12.11
CA ASP A 222 -22.27 9.32 13.03
C ASP A 222 -21.61 10.48 13.78
N GLY A 223 -20.30 10.68 13.65
CA GLY A 223 -19.55 11.72 14.35
C GLY A 223 -18.96 11.30 15.70
N SER A 224 -19.25 10.07 16.17
CA SER A 224 -18.52 9.49 17.30
C SER A 224 -17.05 9.31 16.94
N SER A 225 -16.16 9.43 17.93
CA SER A 225 -14.73 9.34 17.69
C SER A 225 -13.98 8.61 18.80
N ALA A 226 -12.84 8.04 18.44
CA ALA A 226 -11.89 7.46 19.37
C ALA A 226 -10.50 8.04 19.07
N THR A 227 -9.85 8.58 20.09
CA THR A 227 -8.48 9.11 20.00
C THR A 227 -7.52 8.19 20.74
N LEU A 228 -6.64 7.54 20.00
CA LEU A 228 -5.55 6.75 20.53
C LEU A 228 -4.34 7.64 20.78
N THR A 229 -3.75 7.58 21.98
CA THR A 229 -2.57 8.35 22.37
C THR A 229 -1.53 7.41 23.00
N ALA A 230 -0.32 7.40 22.43
CA ALA A 230 0.81 6.71 23.02
C ALA A 230 1.23 7.42 24.33
N ILE A 231 1.39 6.66 25.40
CA ILE A 231 1.91 7.16 26.68
C ILE A 231 3.41 6.85 26.76
N ASP A 232 3.76 5.59 26.50
CA ASP A 232 5.12 5.08 26.44
C ASP A 232 5.17 3.81 25.56
N SER A 233 6.31 3.12 25.49
CA SER A 233 6.47 1.92 24.65
C SER A 233 5.69 0.68 25.14
N ILE A 234 5.02 0.76 26.29
CA ILE A 234 4.22 -0.29 26.93
C ILE A 234 2.74 0.12 26.97
N ASN A 235 2.45 1.36 27.34
CA ASN A 235 1.12 1.84 27.66
C ASN A 235 0.53 2.76 26.58
N VAL A 236 -0.77 2.64 26.39
CA VAL A 236 -1.56 3.43 25.45
C VAL A 236 -2.90 3.79 26.06
N LYS A 237 -3.43 4.95 25.67
CA LYS A 237 -4.75 5.42 26.07
C LYS A 237 -5.66 5.56 24.86
N ILE A 238 -6.93 5.23 25.03
CA ILE A 238 -7.99 5.46 24.06
C ILE A 238 -9.06 6.31 24.74
N ASP A 239 -9.28 7.52 24.25
CA ASP A 239 -10.38 8.39 24.65
C ASP A 239 -11.50 8.29 23.61
N ILE A 240 -12.67 7.82 24.01
CA ILE A 240 -13.86 7.67 23.17
C ILE A 240 -14.80 8.82 23.48
N ASP A 241 -15.23 9.54 22.44
CA ASP A 241 -16.30 10.54 22.49
C ASP A 241 -17.48 10.02 21.68
N ASN A 242 -18.58 9.76 22.36
CA ASN A 242 -19.86 9.44 21.75
C ASN A 242 -20.85 10.58 22.02
N HIS A 243 -20.80 11.62 21.19
CA HIS A 243 -21.71 12.76 21.24
C HIS A 243 -21.73 13.47 22.61
N GLY A 244 -20.55 13.67 23.21
CA GLY A 244 -20.37 14.30 24.52
C GLY A 244 -20.32 13.31 25.69
N VAL A 245 -20.59 12.02 25.45
CA VAL A 245 -20.33 10.96 26.43
C VAL A 245 -18.90 10.45 26.26
N ASN A 246 -18.06 10.79 27.23
CA ASN A 246 -16.64 10.46 27.20
C ASN A 246 -16.32 9.19 28.00
N GLN A 247 -15.52 8.31 27.41
CA GLN A 247 -14.94 7.14 28.08
C GLN A 247 -13.44 7.08 27.82
N THR A 248 -12.65 6.80 28.86
CA THR A 248 -11.21 6.57 28.74
C THR A 248 -10.89 5.11 29.01
N ILE A 249 -10.11 4.49 28.13
CA ILE A 249 -9.56 3.15 28.28
C ILE A 249 -8.04 3.27 28.35
N ASN A 250 -7.47 2.89 29.48
CA ASN A 250 -6.02 2.72 29.62
C ASN A 250 -5.70 1.23 29.44
N THR A 251 -4.74 0.93 28.57
CA THR A 251 -4.35 -0.45 28.26
C THR A 251 -2.88 -0.51 27.84
N THR A 252 -2.39 -1.70 27.53
CA THR A 252 -1.05 -1.88 26.98
C THR A 252 -1.10 -1.99 25.45
N TRP A 253 0.01 -1.70 24.79
CA TRP A 253 0.16 -2.00 23.37
C TRP A 253 -0.06 -3.50 23.07
N ALA A 254 0.43 -4.38 23.95
CA ALA A 254 0.26 -5.83 23.80
C ALA A 254 -1.22 -6.22 23.82
N ASP A 255 -1.99 -5.72 24.80
CA ASP A 255 -3.42 -5.98 24.90
C ASP A 255 -4.19 -5.39 23.71
N LEU A 256 -3.86 -4.16 23.30
CA LEU A 256 -4.49 -3.53 22.14
C LEU A 256 -4.24 -4.35 20.87
N ILE A 257 -2.99 -4.73 20.61
CA ILE A 257 -2.58 -5.50 19.43
C ILE A 257 -3.23 -6.89 19.43
N SER A 258 -3.44 -7.51 20.59
CA SER A 258 -4.10 -8.81 20.67
C SER A 258 -5.60 -8.79 20.31
N ARG A 259 -6.23 -7.61 20.29
CA ARG A 259 -7.66 -7.42 20.02
C ARG A 259 -7.95 -7.05 18.57
N ILE A 260 -6.93 -6.88 17.73
CA ILE A 260 -7.00 -6.43 16.33
C ILE A 260 -6.38 -7.45 15.38
#